data_AF-A0A9P7JKL0-F1
#
_entry.id   AF-A0A9P7JKL0-F1
#
_cell.length_a   1.000
_cell.length_b   1.000
_cell.length_c   1.000
_cell.angle_alpha   90.00
_cell.angle_beta   90.00
_cell.angle_gamma   90.00
#
_symmetry.space_group_name_H-M   'P 1'
#
loop_
_entity.id
_entity.type
_entity.pdbx_description
1 polymer ?
#
loop_
_entity_poly.entity_id
_entity_poly.type
_entity_poly.pdbx_seq_one_letter_code
_entity_poly.pdbx_strand_id
1 'polypeptide(L)'
;MATSLVTSNQGHLPLLQPSPVRVLADAIHQYQNAHSVENPSLPFDDIEVTENAFRSSSTQTPSSFFESLTRLSPNNAVAGPSTPSPLDDFSRTVVNSLASTSASFLVSSSPLHSSSQFPRYIPTSISPSRKRKSELLDFEPETQREWALQQGLAAAHEREAAQKAMMGGMQSTIILQGMYCDSLHGQLAAQEEAKNNSKKRGKLMGNGLPCYLSGDAFYTRVVDHEKAAADEEVAKQARKEGREQRAAVLEEWKKTEEARKKRNRELKGKYQMDLERWKEEKELAKLEKRRLAWKKPTRGKLEAPLPKPVLAEGTAGDELDVDGDDHENASDEDEEE
;
A
#
# COMPACT_ATOMS: atom_id res chain seq x y z
N MET A 1 -52.82 -17.31 34.49
CA MET A 1 -52.58 -17.34 33.04
C MET A 1 -52.35 -15.92 32.58
N ALA A 2 -51.15 -15.61 32.09
CA ALA A 2 -50.84 -14.31 31.50
C ALA A 2 -50.14 -14.59 30.15
N THR A 3 -50.75 -14.13 29.06
CA THR A 3 -50.27 -14.35 27.69
C THR A 3 -49.32 -13.22 27.30
N SER A 4 -48.05 -13.54 27.07
CA SER A 4 -47.04 -12.60 26.59
C SER A 4 -47.23 -12.32 25.09
N LEU A 5 -47.42 -11.05 24.73
CA LEU A 5 -47.45 -10.57 23.36
C LEU A 5 -46.04 -10.53 22.77
N VAL A 6 -45.84 -11.23 21.66
CA VAL A 6 -44.62 -11.19 20.85
C VAL A 6 -44.70 -9.96 19.94
N THR A 7 -43.88 -8.95 20.22
CA THR A 7 -43.72 -7.78 19.34
C THR A 7 -42.73 -8.14 18.23
N SER A 8 -43.25 -8.37 17.03
CA SER A 8 -42.47 -8.57 15.81
C SER A 8 -41.92 -7.22 15.32
N ASN A 9 -40.63 -6.97 15.53
CA ASN A 9 -39.92 -5.84 14.95
C ASN A 9 -39.44 -6.22 13.55
N GLN A 10 -40.33 -6.13 12.57
CA GLN A 10 -40.01 -6.32 11.16
C GLN A 10 -39.38 -5.03 10.60
N GLY A 11 -38.14 -4.76 11.01
CA GLY A 11 -37.33 -3.68 10.46
C GLY A 11 -36.81 -4.08 9.09
N HIS A 12 -37.40 -3.53 8.03
CA HIS A 12 -36.88 -3.65 6.67
C HIS A 12 -35.66 -2.74 6.53
N LEU A 13 -34.48 -3.24 6.91
CA LEU A 13 -33.21 -2.56 6.63
C LEU A 13 -33.01 -2.53 5.11
N PRO A 14 -32.65 -1.38 4.52
CA PRO A 14 -32.34 -1.32 3.10
C PRO A 14 -31.21 -2.30 2.80
N LEU A 15 -31.46 -3.23 1.89
CA LEU A 15 -30.47 -4.19 1.44
C LEU A 15 -29.24 -3.41 0.96
N LEU A 16 -28.10 -3.65 1.60
CA LEU A 16 -26.80 -3.12 1.19
C LEU A 16 -26.62 -3.40 -0.30
N GLN A 17 -26.49 -2.34 -1.09
CA GLN A 17 -26.18 -2.45 -2.51
C GLN A 17 -24.92 -3.32 -2.65
N PRO A 18 -24.93 -4.36 -3.48
CA PRO A 18 -23.79 -5.24 -3.63
C PRO A 18 -22.59 -4.40 -4.08
N SER A 19 -21.46 -4.58 -3.38
CA SER A 19 -20.18 -3.95 -3.77
C SER A 19 -19.91 -4.22 -5.25
N PRO A 20 -19.44 -3.23 -6.04
CA PRO A 20 -19.06 -3.44 -7.44
C PRO A 20 -18.12 -4.63 -7.65
N VAL A 21 -17.29 -4.94 -6.65
CA VAL A 21 -16.40 -6.12 -6.66
C VAL A 21 -17.18 -7.43 -6.64
N ARG A 22 -18.27 -7.52 -5.86
CA ARG A 22 -19.16 -8.70 -5.83
C ARG A 22 -19.91 -8.88 -7.14
N VAL A 23 -20.40 -7.80 -7.73
CA VAL A 23 -21.10 -7.86 -9.03
C VAL A 23 -20.17 -8.38 -10.14
N LEU A 24 -18.92 -7.91 -10.16
CA LEU A 24 -17.91 -8.41 -11.09
C LEU A 24 -17.51 -9.87 -10.83
N ALA A 25 -17.33 -10.25 -9.56
CA ALA A 25 -17.01 -11.64 -9.20
C ALA A 25 -18.13 -12.61 -9.59
N ASP A 26 -19.40 -12.24 -9.34
CA ASP A 26 -20.56 -13.04 -9.73
C ASP A 26 -20.68 -13.16 -11.25
N ALA A 27 -20.40 -12.07 -12.00
CA ALA A 27 -20.39 -12.09 -13.46
C ALA A 27 -19.29 -13.00 -14.02
N ILE A 28 -18.08 -12.98 -13.44
CA ILE A 28 -16.98 -13.87 -13.83
C ILE A 28 -17.33 -15.34 -13.55
N HIS A 29 -17.92 -15.64 -12.39
CA HIS A 29 -18.36 -16.99 -12.05
C HIS A 29 -19.46 -17.50 -12.98
N GLN A 30 -20.44 -16.66 -13.34
CA GLN A 30 -21.47 -17.03 -14.31
C GLN A 30 -20.87 -17.30 -15.69
N TYR A 31 -19.93 -16.46 -16.13
CA TYR A 31 -19.23 -16.65 -17.41
C TYR A 31 -18.45 -17.97 -17.46
N GLN A 32 -17.71 -18.28 -16.40
CA GLN A 32 -16.93 -19.53 -16.28
C GLN A 32 -17.84 -20.76 -16.26
N ASN A 33 -18.97 -20.70 -15.54
CA ASN A 33 -19.92 -21.81 -15.48
C ASN A 33 -20.61 -22.05 -16.83
N ALA A 34 -20.94 -21.00 -17.58
CA ALA A 34 -21.54 -21.12 -18.91
C ALA A 34 -20.57 -21.75 -19.93
N HIS A 35 -19.27 -21.51 -19.81
CA HIS A 35 -18.25 -22.00 -20.74
C HIS A 35 -17.64 -23.36 -20.35
N SER A 36 -17.91 -23.87 -19.16
CA SER A 36 -17.44 -25.20 -18.74
C SER A 36 -18.23 -26.36 -19.36
N VAL A 37 -19.35 -26.09 -20.06
CA VAL A 37 -20.30 -27.13 -20.52
C VAL A 37 -20.19 -27.45 -22.02
N GLU A 38 -19.51 -26.65 -22.85
CA GLU A 38 -19.47 -26.91 -24.30
C GLU A 38 -18.03 -26.92 -24.85
N ASN A 39 -17.52 -28.13 -25.09
CA ASN A 39 -16.43 -28.36 -26.04
C ASN A 39 -16.83 -29.49 -27.00
N PRO A 40 -17.55 -29.21 -28.10
CA PRO A 40 -17.47 -30.04 -29.29
C PRO A 40 -16.39 -29.47 -30.21
N SER A 41 -15.31 -30.23 -30.35
CA SER A 41 -14.27 -30.02 -31.35
C SER A 41 -14.84 -30.04 -32.76
N LEU A 42 -14.77 -28.93 -33.52
CA LEU A 42 -14.87 -28.95 -34.98
C LEU A 42 -14.02 -27.84 -35.63
N PRO A 43 -13.63 -28.04 -36.91
CA PRO A 43 -12.36 -27.58 -37.45
C PRO A 43 -12.45 -26.26 -38.21
N PHE A 44 -11.28 -25.63 -38.28
CA PHE A 44 -10.93 -24.46 -39.08
C PHE A 44 -11.31 -24.59 -40.56
N ASP A 45 -11.95 -23.55 -41.10
CA ASP A 45 -11.76 -23.14 -42.50
C ASP A 45 -11.72 -21.61 -42.58
N ASP A 46 -10.89 -21.16 -43.52
CA ASP A 46 -10.50 -19.78 -43.86
C ASP A 46 -11.68 -18.83 -44.11
N ILE A 47 -11.48 -17.51 -43.94
CA ILE A 47 -11.87 -16.46 -44.93
C ILE A 47 -11.43 -15.04 -44.47
N GLU A 48 -10.64 -14.46 -45.37
CA GLU A 48 -10.46 -13.08 -45.86
C GLU A 48 -10.75 -11.82 -45.03
N VAL A 49 -9.74 -10.94 -45.12
CA VAL A 49 -9.66 -9.54 -44.70
C VAL A 49 -10.46 -8.65 -45.64
N THR A 50 -11.31 -7.77 -45.10
CA THR A 50 -11.69 -6.52 -45.78
C THR A 50 -11.75 -5.34 -44.82
N GLU A 51 -10.97 -4.31 -45.15
CA GLU A 51 -11.03 -2.95 -44.61
C GLU A 51 -12.40 -2.31 -44.89
N ASN A 52 -12.94 -1.54 -43.93
CA ASN A 52 -13.33 -0.15 -44.22
C ASN A 52 -13.74 0.67 -43.00
N ALA A 53 -13.51 1.96 -43.16
CA ALA A 53 -13.69 3.05 -42.21
C ALA A 53 -15.15 3.35 -41.83
N PHE A 54 -15.37 3.83 -40.60
CA PHE A 54 -16.24 4.99 -40.43
C PHE A 54 -15.97 5.78 -39.15
N ARG A 55 -15.98 7.10 -39.36
CA ARG A 55 -15.81 8.21 -38.42
C ARG A 55 -17.18 8.52 -37.80
N SER A 56 -17.28 8.80 -36.50
CA SER A 56 -17.82 10.07 -35.97
C SER A 56 -18.26 9.99 -34.50
N SER A 57 -17.85 11.04 -33.80
CA SER A 57 -18.24 11.58 -32.50
C SER A 57 -19.71 11.48 -32.10
N SER A 58 -19.94 11.16 -30.82
CA SER A 58 -21.12 11.62 -30.08
C SER A 58 -20.75 11.89 -28.61
N THR A 59 -20.97 13.12 -28.18
CA THR A 59 -20.84 13.58 -26.79
C THR A 59 -22.08 13.18 -26.00
N GLN A 60 -21.97 12.24 -25.06
CA GLN A 60 -23.01 11.96 -24.07
C GLN A 60 -22.52 12.26 -22.65
N THR A 61 -23.37 13.00 -21.93
CA THR A 61 -23.30 13.36 -20.52
C THR A 61 -23.42 12.13 -19.60
N PRO A 62 -22.65 12.03 -18.50
CA PRO A 62 -22.64 10.85 -17.66
C PRO A 62 -23.66 11.00 -16.51
N SER A 63 -24.90 10.54 -16.68
CA SER A 63 -25.83 10.48 -15.53
C SER A 63 -26.94 9.41 -15.61
N SER A 64 -26.89 8.43 -16.52
CA SER A 64 -27.98 7.44 -16.64
C SER A 64 -27.54 5.99 -16.83
N PHE A 65 -26.29 5.63 -16.54
CA PHE A 65 -25.79 4.28 -16.85
C PHE A 65 -26.15 3.19 -15.82
N PHE A 66 -26.68 3.54 -14.64
CA PHE A 66 -26.87 2.58 -13.55
C PHE A 66 -28.30 2.01 -13.38
N GLU A 67 -29.30 2.50 -14.12
CA GLU A 67 -30.71 2.13 -13.89
C GLU A 67 -31.24 0.97 -14.77
N SER A 68 -30.43 0.40 -15.65
CA SER A 68 -30.91 -0.59 -16.63
C SER A 68 -30.66 -2.07 -16.27
N LEU A 69 -30.07 -2.40 -15.11
CA LEU A 69 -29.65 -3.77 -14.81
C LEU A 69 -30.63 -4.64 -14.00
N THR A 70 -31.85 -4.20 -13.71
CA THR A 70 -32.78 -4.99 -12.88
C THR A 70 -34.18 -5.12 -13.49
N ARG A 71 -34.29 -5.74 -14.66
CA ARG A 71 -35.55 -6.36 -15.09
C ARG A 71 -35.31 -7.47 -16.13
N LEU A 72 -34.88 -8.64 -15.67
CA LEU A 72 -35.02 -9.87 -16.45
C LEU A 72 -35.97 -10.83 -15.72
N SER A 73 -37.15 -10.92 -16.32
CA SER A 73 -38.18 -11.91 -16.07
C SER A 73 -37.74 -13.25 -16.68
N PRO A 74 -37.99 -14.40 -16.03
CA PRO A 74 -37.61 -15.69 -16.57
C PRO A 74 -38.73 -16.20 -17.47
N ASN A 75 -38.59 -16.04 -18.78
CA ASN A 75 -39.39 -16.78 -19.75
C ASN A 75 -38.48 -17.48 -20.74
N ASN A 76 -38.57 -18.81 -20.72
CA ASN A 76 -38.02 -19.77 -21.67
C ASN A 76 -38.18 -19.26 -23.11
N ALA A 77 -37.07 -18.91 -23.75
CA ALA A 77 -36.99 -18.72 -25.20
C ALA A 77 -35.93 -19.67 -25.75
N VAL A 78 -36.35 -20.40 -26.76
CA VAL A 78 -35.62 -21.42 -27.52
C VAL A 78 -34.31 -20.87 -28.06
N ALA A 79 -33.20 -21.55 -27.77
CA ALA A 79 -31.85 -21.21 -28.21
C ALA A 79 -31.72 -21.33 -29.73
N GLY A 80 -31.74 -20.18 -30.41
CA GLY A 80 -31.14 -20.04 -31.74
C GLY A 80 -29.63 -19.78 -31.61
N PRO A 81 -28.83 -20.01 -32.67
CA PRO A 81 -27.40 -19.73 -32.66
C PRO A 81 -27.18 -18.23 -32.49
N SER A 82 -26.88 -17.82 -31.26
CA SER A 82 -26.53 -16.44 -30.92
C SER A 82 -25.23 -16.08 -31.64
N THR A 83 -25.31 -15.17 -32.59
CA THR A 83 -24.13 -14.52 -33.16
C THR A 83 -23.37 -13.85 -32.02
N PRO A 84 -22.06 -14.15 -31.84
CA PRO A 84 -21.27 -13.57 -30.76
C PRO A 84 -21.26 -12.06 -30.92
N SER A 85 -21.49 -11.34 -29.82
CA SER A 85 -21.48 -9.89 -29.87
C SER A 85 -20.03 -9.42 -30.09
N PRO A 86 -19.78 -8.32 -30.82
CA PRO A 86 -18.42 -7.80 -31.03
C PRO A 86 -17.64 -7.52 -29.73
N LEU A 87 -18.33 -7.40 -28.60
CA LEU A 87 -17.73 -7.21 -27.27
C LEU A 87 -17.13 -8.51 -26.71
N ASP A 88 -17.69 -9.67 -27.08
CA ASP A 88 -17.22 -10.99 -26.66
C ASP A 88 -15.89 -11.34 -27.33
N ASP A 89 -15.71 -10.98 -28.60
CA ASP A 89 -14.49 -11.21 -29.35
C ASP A 89 -13.31 -10.40 -28.80
N PHE A 90 -13.55 -9.14 -28.40
CA PHE A 90 -12.53 -8.31 -27.76
C PHE A 90 -12.10 -8.92 -26.42
N SER A 91 -13.05 -9.33 -25.60
CA SER A 91 -12.78 -9.92 -24.28
C SER A 91 -11.94 -11.20 -24.41
N ARG A 92 -12.31 -12.08 -25.35
CA ARG A 92 -11.55 -13.32 -25.64
C ARG A 92 -10.13 -13.01 -26.12
N THR A 93 -9.97 -12.01 -26.98
CA THR A 93 -8.65 -11.60 -27.50
C THR A 93 -7.74 -11.10 -26.36
N VAL A 94 -8.28 -10.26 -25.47
CA VAL A 94 -7.52 -9.74 -24.31
C VAL A 94 -7.14 -10.87 -23.35
N VAL A 95 -8.07 -11.78 -23.05
CA VAL A 95 -7.82 -12.93 -22.17
C VAL A 95 -6.75 -13.86 -22.75
N ASN A 96 -6.83 -14.18 -24.04
CA ASN A 96 -5.83 -15.02 -24.73
C ASN A 96 -4.46 -14.33 -24.78
N SER A 97 -4.44 -13.01 -25.02
CA SER A 97 -3.22 -12.22 -24.96
C SER A 97 -2.61 -12.28 -23.55
N LEU A 98 -3.42 -12.11 -22.50
CA LEU A 98 -2.97 -12.13 -21.11
C LEU A 98 -2.44 -13.52 -20.70
N ALA A 99 -3.11 -14.59 -21.14
CA ALA A 99 -2.67 -15.98 -20.94
C ALA A 99 -1.30 -16.27 -21.55
N SER A 100 -0.87 -15.50 -22.55
CA SER A 100 0.45 -15.61 -23.18
C SER A 100 1.53 -14.73 -22.53
N THR A 101 1.20 -13.99 -21.46
CA THR A 101 2.16 -13.16 -20.73
C THR A 101 2.59 -13.80 -19.40
N SER A 102 3.53 -13.16 -18.69
CA SER A 102 3.87 -13.54 -17.31
C SER A 102 2.70 -13.41 -16.32
N ALA A 103 1.64 -12.68 -16.70
CA ALA A 103 0.41 -12.53 -15.93
C ALA A 103 -0.66 -13.59 -16.26
N SER A 104 -0.28 -14.70 -16.90
CA SER A 104 -1.18 -15.81 -17.24
C SER A 104 -1.89 -16.41 -16.02
N PHE A 105 -1.28 -16.31 -14.84
CA PHE A 105 -1.87 -16.73 -13.57
C PHE A 105 -3.15 -15.96 -13.19
N LEU A 106 -3.40 -14.78 -13.79
CA LEU A 106 -4.65 -14.03 -13.58
C LEU A 106 -5.85 -14.66 -14.32
N VAL A 107 -5.58 -15.43 -15.37
CA VAL A 107 -6.60 -16.10 -16.19
C VAL A 107 -6.67 -17.60 -15.87
N SER A 108 -5.56 -18.16 -15.39
CA SER A 108 -5.48 -19.57 -15.01
C SER A 108 -6.35 -19.88 -13.79
N SER A 109 -7.00 -21.04 -13.81
CA SER A 109 -7.69 -21.61 -12.65
C SER A 109 -6.73 -22.24 -11.62
N SER A 110 -5.41 -22.19 -11.88
CA SER A 110 -4.40 -22.72 -10.97
C SER A 110 -4.27 -21.87 -9.70
N PRO A 111 -4.02 -22.47 -8.52
CA PRO A 111 -3.73 -21.72 -7.30
C PRO A 111 -2.55 -20.76 -7.49
N LEU A 112 -2.64 -19.58 -6.88
CA LEU A 112 -1.54 -18.62 -6.86
C LEU A 112 -0.35 -19.19 -6.08
N HIS A 113 0.86 -18.98 -6.60
CA HIS A 113 2.12 -19.37 -5.98
C HIS A 113 2.91 -18.12 -5.58
N SER A 114 3.84 -18.25 -4.62
CA SER A 114 4.72 -17.13 -4.25
C SER A 114 5.54 -16.57 -5.42
N SER A 115 5.82 -17.40 -6.43
CA SER A 115 6.56 -16.99 -7.64
C SER A 115 5.74 -16.18 -8.65
N SER A 116 4.42 -16.02 -8.47
CA SER A 116 3.58 -15.24 -9.37
C SER A 116 3.86 -13.74 -9.18
N GLN A 117 4.50 -13.10 -10.16
CA GLN A 117 4.81 -11.68 -10.08
C GLN A 117 3.67 -10.83 -10.62
N PHE A 118 3.07 -10.01 -9.77
CA PHE A 118 2.07 -9.03 -10.18
C PHE A 118 2.74 -7.79 -10.80
N PRO A 119 2.15 -7.19 -11.86
CA PRO A 119 2.62 -5.91 -12.36
C PRO A 119 2.59 -4.86 -11.24
N ARG A 120 3.76 -4.31 -10.90
CA ARG A 120 3.85 -3.26 -9.88
C ARG A 120 3.29 -1.96 -10.44
N TYR A 121 2.22 -1.45 -9.85
CA TYR A 121 1.72 -0.13 -10.18
C TYR A 121 2.71 0.94 -9.72
N ILE A 122 3.11 1.80 -10.63
CA ILE A 122 3.94 2.97 -10.34
C ILE A 122 2.99 4.18 -10.30
N PRO A 123 2.63 4.70 -9.11
CA PRO A 123 1.75 5.84 -9.02
C PRO A 123 2.39 7.04 -9.71
N THR A 124 1.63 7.68 -10.59
CA THR A 124 2.06 8.92 -11.22
C THR A 124 1.91 10.06 -10.21
N SER A 125 2.96 10.86 -10.01
CA SER A 125 2.91 12.00 -9.11
C SER A 125 1.79 12.97 -9.49
N ILE A 126 0.81 13.14 -8.60
CA ILE A 126 -0.24 14.14 -8.79
C ILE A 126 0.38 15.51 -8.52
N SER A 127 0.55 16.31 -9.58
CA SER A 127 1.06 17.67 -9.42
C SER A 127 0.11 18.49 -8.54
N PRO A 128 0.64 19.38 -7.67
CA PRO A 128 -0.19 20.27 -6.86
C PRO A 128 -1.23 21.01 -7.72
N SER A 129 -2.44 21.20 -7.19
CA SER A 129 -3.49 21.98 -7.84
C SER A 129 -3.09 23.46 -7.90
N ARG A 130 -2.44 23.84 -8.99
CA ARG A 130 -2.25 25.25 -9.32
C ARG A 130 -3.59 25.82 -9.79
N LYS A 131 -4.24 26.60 -8.94
CA LYS A 131 -5.42 27.38 -9.32
C LYS A 131 -5.00 28.47 -10.32
N ARG A 132 -4.99 28.13 -11.61
CA ARG A 132 -4.61 29.09 -12.66
C ARG A 132 -5.60 30.24 -12.66
N LYS A 133 -5.08 31.47 -12.59
CA LYS A 133 -5.88 32.72 -12.61
C LYS A 133 -6.84 32.85 -11.42
N SER A 134 -6.48 32.30 -10.25
CA SER A 134 -7.26 32.47 -9.02
C SER A 134 -7.46 33.94 -8.65
N GLU A 135 -6.50 34.79 -8.98
CA GLU A 135 -6.55 36.25 -8.81
C GLU A 135 -7.81 36.88 -9.45
N LEU A 136 -8.36 36.26 -10.50
CA LEU A 136 -9.59 36.75 -11.15
C LEU A 136 -10.84 36.63 -10.27
N LEU A 137 -10.80 35.80 -9.22
CA LEU A 137 -11.89 35.65 -8.26
C LEU A 137 -11.87 36.75 -7.18
N ASP A 138 -10.78 37.52 -7.08
CA ASP A 138 -10.62 38.57 -6.06
C ASP A 138 -11.18 39.92 -6.53
N PHE A 139 -11.41 40.09 -7.84
CA PHE A 139 -11.98 41.32 -8.41
C PHE A 139 -13.51 41.35 -8.26
N GLU A 140 -14.06 42.53 -7.96
CA GLU A 140 -15.51 42.75 -7.98
C GLU A 140 -16.00 42.85 -9.45
N PRO A 141 -16.95 42.01 -9.89
CA PRO A 141 -17.42 42.03 -11.27
C PRO A 141 -18.29 43.27 -11.53
N GLU A 142 -17.96 44.06 -12.55
CA GLU A 142 -18.73 45.26 -12.94
C GLU A 142 -19.88 44.92 -13.88
N THR A 143 -19.73 43.84 -14.65
CA THR A 143 -20.71 43.41 -15.65
C THR A 143 -21.29 42.03 -15.35
N GLN A 144 -22.52 41.78 -15.80
CA GLN A 144 -23.17 40.47 -15.69
C GLN A 144 -22.36 39.35 -16.37
N ARG A 145 -21.63 39.69 -17.43
CA ARG A 145 -20.77 38.74 -18.15
C ARG A 145 -19.56 38.33 -17.29
N GLU A 146 -18.92 39.27 -16.61
CA GLU A 146 -17.80 38.98 -15.72
C GLU A 146 -18.23 38.11 -14.54
N TRP A 147 -19.38 38.41 -13.95
CA TRP A 147 -19.97 37.58 -12.91
C TRP A 147 -20.17 36.12 -13.37
N ALA A 148 -20.74 35.92 -14.57
CA ALA A 148 -20.93 34.59 -15.13
C ALA A 148 -19.59 33.87 -15.40
N LEU A 149 -18.55 34.60 -15.83
CA LEU A 149 -17.21 34.04 -16.04
C LEU A 149 -16.53 33.65 -14.72
N GLN A 150 -16.64 34.48 -13.68
CA GLN A 150 -16.12 34.16 -12.34
C GLN A 150 -16.82 32.94 -11.75
N GLN A 151 -18.15 32.85 -11.87
CA GLN A 151 -18.91 31.68 -11.45
C GLN A 151 -18.47 30.41 -12.21
N GLY A 152 -18.29 30.51 -13.52
CA GLY A 152 -17.77 29.41 -14.34
C GLY A 152 -16.36 28.97 -13.94
N LEU A 153 -15.49 29.93 -13.60
CA LEU A 153 -14.12 29.67 -13.14
C LEU A 153 -14.11 28.97 -11.76
N ALA A 154 -14.93 29.43 -10.81
CA ALA A 154 -15.08 28.81 -9.50
C ALA A 154 -15.57 27.35 -9.63
N ALA A 155 -16.63 27.12 -10.42
CA ALA A 155 -17.15 25.78 -10.68
C ALA A 155 -16.13 24.86 -11.38
N ALA A 156 -15.28 25.41 -12.26
CA ALA A 156 -14.20 24.66 -12.89
C ALA A 156 -13.12 24.26 -11.89
N HIS A 157 -12.73 25.16 -10.97
CA HIS A 157 -11.79 24.86 -9.89
C HIS A 157 -12.32 23.78 -8.94
N GLU A 158 -13.59 23.85 -8.56
CA GLU A 158 -14.24 22.83 -7.72
C GLU A 158 -14.24 21.46 -8.41
N ARG A 159 -14.57 21.42 -9.71
CA ARG A 159 -14.55 20.16 -10.49
C ARG A 159 -13.14 19.58 -10.59
N GLU A 160 -12.13 20.41 -10.85
CA GLU A 160 -10.74 19.95 -10.89
C GLU A 160 -10.28 19.42 -9.53
N ALA A 161 -10.64 20.12 -8.44
CA ALA A 161 -10.33 19.68 -7.07
C ALA A 161 -10.98 18.33 -6.77
N ALA A 162 -12.26 18.15 -7.12
CA ALA A 162 -12.98 16.89 -6.94
C ALA A 162 -12.35 15.74 -7.76
N GLN A 163 -11.99 15.98 -9.03
CA GLN A 163 -11.32 14.97 -9.87
C GLN A 163 -9.95 14.57 -9.31
N LYS A 164 -9.16 15.55 -8.84
CA LYS A 164 -7.87 15.27 -8.20
C LYS A 164 -8.02 14.51 -6.90
N ALA A 165 -9.00 14.85 -6.07
CA ALA A 165 -9.30 14.10 -4.85
C ALA A 165 -9.69 12.66 -5.17
N MET A 166 -10.53 12.43 -6.18
CA MET A 166 -10.90 11.09 -6.64
C MET A 166 -9.69 10.30 -7.15
N MET A 167 -8.83 10.91 -7.97
CA MET A 167 -7.60 10.29 -8.45
C MET A 167 -6.67 9.93 -7.28
N GLY A 168 -6.51 10.83 -6.30
CA GLY A 168 -5.75 10.58 -5.09
C GLY A 168 -6.28 9.38 -4.32
N GLY A 169 -7.61 9.29 -4.11
CA GLY A 169 -8.25 8.14 -3.49
C GLY A 169 -8.02 6.82 -4.24
N MET A 170 -8.09 6.86 -5.58
CA MET A 170 -7.80 5.69 -6.42
C MET A 170 -6.34 5.24 -6.30
N GLN A 171 -5.38 6.17 -6.37
CA GLN A 171 -3.96 5.85 -6.20
C GLN A 171 -3.67 5.27 -4.81
N SER A 172 -4.21 5.88 -3.75
CA SER A 172 -4.06 5.37 -2.38
C SER A 172 -4.61 3.95 -2.24
N THR A 173 -5.78 3.67 -2.84
CA THR A 173 -6.38 2.33 -2.81
C THR A 173 -5.49 1.30 -3.50
N ILE A 174 -4.92 1.65 -4.66
CA ILE A 174 -4.01 0.75 -5.39
C ILE A 174 -2.73 0.48 -4.59
N ILE A 175 -2.16 1.50 -3.94
CA ILE A 175 -0.98 1.33 -3.09
C ILE A 175 -1.28 0.39 -1.93
N LEU A 176 -2.42 0.57 -1.24
CA LEU A 176 -2.84 -0.30 -0.15
C LEU A 176 -3.07 -1.75 -0.61
N GLN A 177 -3.68 -1.94 -1.79
CA GLN A 177 -3.83 -3.27 -2.39
C GLN A 177 -2.48 -3.90 -2.70
N GLY A 178 -1.53 -3.13 -3.24
CA GLY A 178 -0.16 -3.59 -3.48
C GLY A 178 0.51 -4.08 -2.20
N MET A 179 0.47 -3.28 -1.12
CA MET A 179 1.02 -3.65 0.18
C MET A 179 0.36 -4.93 0.75
N TYR A 180 -0.96 -5.04 0.62
CA TYR A 180 -1.68 -6.23 1.04
C TYR A 180 -1.25 -7.48 0.25
N CYS A 181 -1.15 -7.37 -1.07
CA CYS A 181 -0.65 -8.44 -1.92
C CYS A 181 0.78 -8.84 -1.55
N ASP A 182 1.68 -7.90 -1.33
CA ASP A 182 3.07 -8.16 -0.91
C ASP A 182 3.11 -8.95 0.41
N SER A 183 2.29 -8.57 1.40
CA SER A 183 2.15 -9.31 2.66
C SER A 183 1.64 -10.74 2.44
N LEU A 184 0.61 -10.90 1.60
CA LEU A 184 0.03 -12.20 1.28
C LEU A 184 1.06 -13.09 0.56
N HIS A 185 1.84 -12.54 -0.36
CA HIS A 185 2.94 -13.23 -1.03
C HIS A 185 4.01 -13.69 -0.05
N GLY A 186 4.40 -12.84 0.91
CA GLY A 186 5.32 -13.22 1.98
C GLY A 186 4.81 -14.40 2.81
N GLN A 187 3.52 -14.41 3.14
CA GLN A 187 2.90 -15.53 3.86
C GLN A 187 2.86 -16.81 3.02
N LEU A 188 2.52 -16.73 1.74
CA LEU A 188 2.55 -17.87 0.82
C LEU A 188 3.97 -18.43 0.67
N ALA A 189 4.97 -17.56 0.48
CA ALA A 189 6.37 -17.95 0.39
C ALA A 189 6.82 -18.68 1.66
N ALA A 190 6.56 -18.12 2.85
CA ALA A 190 6.88 -18.76 4.12
C ALA A 190 6.17 -20.11 4.30
N GLN A 191 4.90 -20.21 3.88
CA GLN A 191 4.15 -21.46 3.95
C GLN A 191 4.74 -22.53 3.01
N GLU A 192 5.09 -22.15 1.78
CA GLU A 192 5.68 -23.04 0.78
C GLU A 192 7.08 -23.48 1.19
N GLU A 193 7.90 -22.57 1.70
CA GLU A 193 9.19 -22.88 2.29
C GLU A 193 9.05 -23.79 3.51
N ALA A 194 8.11 -23.54 4.42
CA ALA A 194 7.85 -24.44 5.55
C ALA A 194 7.45 -25.84 5.09
N LYS A 195 6.61 -25.96 4.04
CA LYS A 195 6.24 -27.25 3.43
C LYS A 195 7.43 -27.93 2.74
N ASN A 196 8.33 -27.17 2.13
CA ASN A 196 9.51 -27.69 1.46
C ASN A 196 10.63 -28.07 2.45
N ASN A 197 10.79 -27.28 3.51
CA ASN A 197 11.79 -27.46 4.55
C ASN A 197 11.38 -28.52 5.58
N SER A 198 10.10 -28.68 5.91
CA SER A 198 9.63 -29.78 6.76
C SER A 198 9.91 -31.16 6.16
N LYS A 199 9.99 -31.27 4.82
CA LYS A 199 10.45 -32.50 4.15
C LYS A 199 11.95 -32.74 4.32
N LYS A 200 12.74 -31.68 4.54
CA LYS A 200 14.21 -31.73 4.64
C LYS A 200 14.71 -31.74 6.08
N ARG A 201 13.98 -31.15 7.02
CA ARG A 201 14.40 -30.89 8.40
C ARG A 201 13.94 -32.04 9.31
N GLY A 202 14.89 -32.82 9.83
CA GLY A 202 14.65 -33.75 10.93
C GLY A 202 14.52 -35.23 10.58
N LYS A 203 14.79 -35.64 9.33
CA LYS A 203 14.88 -37.07 9.00
C LYS A 203 16.33 -37.46 8.74
N LEU A 204 16.94 -38.15 9.72
CA LEU A 204 18.27 -38.79 9.63
C LEU A 204 18.40 -39.66 8.35
N MET A 205 17.26 -40.13 7.83
CA MET A 205 17.12 -40.80 6.54
C MET A 205 15.98 -40.12 5.75
N GLY A 206 16.32 -39.10 4.94
CA GLY A 206 15.38 -38.24 4.19
C GLY A 206 14.48 -38.95 3.16
N ASN A 207 14.74 -40.22 2.87
CA ASN A 207 14.03 -41.04 1.87
C ASN A 207 12.79 -41.77 2.43
N GLY A 208 12.59 -41.84 3.74
CA GLY A 208 11.39 -42.44 4.33
C GLY A 208 11.22 -43.96 4.11
N LEU A 209 12.18 -44.64 3.48
CA LEU A 209 12.22 -46.09 3.39
C LEU A 209 12.76 -46.70 4.69
N PRO A 210 12.25 -47.89 5.10
CA PRO A 210 12.88 -48.67 6.16
C PRO A 210 14.33 -49.01 5.77
N CYS A 211 15.30 -48.38 6.44
CA CYS A 211 16.71 -48.72 6.29
C CYS A 211 17.07 -49.71 7.40
N TYR A 212 17.73 -50.81 7.06
CA TYR A 212 18.22 -51.77 8.05
C TYR A 212 19.29 -51.09 8.92
N LEU A 213 18.96 -50.84 10.19
CA LEU A 213 19.73 -50.04 11.16
C LEU A 213 20.95 -50.79 11.76
N SER A 214 21.60 -51.66 10.98
CA SER A 214 22.57 -52.62 11.50
C SER A 214 23.99 -52.44 10.93
N GLY A 215 24.37 -51.22 10.56
CA GLY A 215 25.70 -50.95 10.01
C GLY A 215 26.37 -49.73 10.62
N ASP A 216 27.71 -49.73 10.66
CA ASP A 216 28.57 -48.65 11.15
C ASP A 216 28.22 -47.28 10.53
N ALA A 217 27.73 -47.27 9.29
CA ALA A 217 27.28 -46.06 8.60
C ALA A 217 26.10 -45.33 9.29
N PHE A 218 25.22 -46.07 9.98
CA PHE A 218 24.15 -45.45 10.78
C PHE A 218 24.72 -44.77 12.01
N TYR A 219 25.64 -45.44 12.72
CA TYR A 219 26.30 -44.88 13.90
C TYR A 219 27.05 -43.59 13.56
N THR A 220 27.83 -43.57 12.46
CA THR A 220 28.51 -42.34 12.00
C THR A 220 27.52 -41.21 11.75
N ARG A 221 26.39 -41.47 11.09
CA ARG A 221 25.36 -40.44 10.84
C ARG A 221 24.72 -39.91 12.12
N VAL A 222 24.48 -40.75 13.12
CA VAL A 222 23.95 -40.31 14.42
C VAL A 222 24.96 -39.41 15.13
N VAL A 223 26.23 -39.82 15.17
CA VAL A 223 27.30 -39.02 15.79
C VAL A 223 27.47 -37.68 15.07
N ASP A 224 27.44 -37.65 13.75
CA ASP A 224 27.54 -36.41 12.97
C ASP A 224 26.33 -35.50 13.20
N HIS A 225 25.13 -36.06 13.30
CA HIS A 225 23.91 -35.31 13.61
C HIS A 225 23.95 -34.71 15.02
N GLU A 226 24.41 -35.46 16.02
CA GLU A 226 24.60 -34.96 17.39
C GLU A 226 25.63 -33.83 17.47
N LYS A 227 26.76 -33.98 16.76
CA LYS A 227 27.76 -32.91 16.64
C LYS A 227 27.19 -31.66 15.98
N ALA A 228 26.51 -31.82 14.85
CA ALA A 228 25.88 -30.71 14.14
C ALA A 228 24.83 -29.98 15.00
N ALA A 229 24.04 -30.73 15.79
CA ALA A 229 23.08 -30.15 16.71
C ALA A 229 23.77 -29.37 17.85
N ALA A 230 24.87 -29.90 18.39
CA ALA A 230 25.67 -29.20 19.40
C ALA A 230 26.29 -27.89 18.84
N ASP A 231 26.86 -27.95 17.63
CA ASP A 231 27.44 -26.79 16.96
C ASP A 231 26.37 -25.72 16.62
N GLU A 232 25.16 -26.13 16.21
CA GLU A 232 24.03 -25.22 15.93
C GLU A 232 23.59 -24.48 17.20
N GLU A 233 23.51 -25.17 18.35
CA GLU A 233 23.16 -24.54 19.63
C GLU A 233 24.25 -23.58 20.12
N VAL A 234 25.54 -23.93 19.97
CA VAL A 234 26.66 -23.01 20.26
C VAL A 234 26.59 -21.77 19.37
N ALA A 235 26.36 -21.93 18.07
CA ALA A 235 26.21 -20.81 17.14
C ALA A 235 25.01 -19.93 17.49
N LYS A 236 23.89 -20.53 17.92
CA LYS A 236 22.69 -19.80 18.36
C LYS A 236 22.92 -19.00 19.63
N GLN A 237 23.65 -19.56 20.60
CA GLN A 237 24.06 -18.84 21.81
C GLN A 237 24.99 -17.67 21.47
N ALA A 238 26.01 -17.88 20.63
CA ALA A 238 26.91 -16.82 20.18
C ALA A 238 26.16 -15.68 19.45
N ARG A 239 25.17 -16.02 18.60
CA ARG A 239 24.30 -15.02 17.94
C ARG A 239 23.46 -14.24 18.96
N LYS A 240 22.94 -14.91 19.99
CA LYS A 240 22.14 -14.26 21.04
C LYS A 240 23.00 -13.29 21.85
N GLU A 241 24.16 -13.72 22.31
CA GLU A 241 25.11 -12.88 23.04
C GLU A 241 25.56 -11.68 22.20
N GLY A 242 25.83 -11.89 20.92
CA GLY A 242 26.15 -10.80 19.99
C GLY A 242 25.02 -9.77 19.88
N ARG A 243 23.75 -10.20 19.81
CA ARG A 243 22.60 -9.28 19.82
C ARG A 243 22.47 -8.51 21.13
N GLU A 244 22.66 -9.19 22.27
CA GLU A 244 22.59 -8.55 23.60
C GLU A 244 23.68 -7.50 23.79
N GLN A 245 24.92 -7.81 23.37
CA GLN A 245 26.02 -6.85 23.39
C GLN A 245 25.73 -5.63 22.51
N ARG A 246 25.19 -5.84 21.30
CA ARG A 246 24.80 -4.75 20.40
C ARG A 246 23.69 -3.88 21.00
N ALA A 247 22.68 -4.52 21.61
CA ALA A 247 21.59 -3.81 22.27
C ALA A 247 22.10 -2.97 23.44
N ALA A 248 23.01 -3.50 24.27
CA ALA A 248 23.61 -2.77 25.37
C ALA A 248 24.38 -1.52 24.91
N VAL A 249 25.23 -1.66 23.88
CA VAL A 249 25.98 -0.53 23.30
C VAL A 249 25.05 0.55 22.74
N LEU A 250 23.97 0.15 22.05
CA LEU A 250 22.98 1.09 21.51
C LEU A 250 22.21 1.81 22.61
N GLU A 251 21.84 1.13 23.69
CA GLU A 251 21.13 1.73 24.83
C GLU A 251 22.02 2.75 25.57
N GLU A 252 23.29 2.46 25.76
CA GLU A 252 24.24 3.43 26.32
C GLU A 252 24.38 4.66 25.41
N TRP A 253 24.51 4.44 24.10
CA TRP A 253 24.57 5.55 23.14
C TRP A 253 23.30 6.41 23.18
N LYS A 254 22.10 5.82 23.18
CA LYS A 254 20.83 6.55 23.28
C LYS A 254 20.78 7.44 24.52
N LYS A 255 21.16 6.93 25.70
CA LYS A 255 21.20 7.70 26.94
C LYS A 255 22.13 8.91 26.85
N THR A 256 23.32 8.73 26.24
CA THR A 256 24.26 9.84 26.05
C THR A 256 23.73 10.90 25.07
N GLU A 257 23.03 10.47 24.03
CA GLU A 257 22.48 11.33 23.00
C GLU A 257 21.25 12.11 23.50
N GLU A 258 20.39 11.49 24.31
CA GLU A 258 19.30 12.16 25.03
C GLU A 258 19.81 13.23 25.99
N ALA A 259 20.85 12.92 26.78
CA ALA A 259 21.47 13.89 27.68
C ALA A 259 22.05 15.08 26.90
N ARG A 260 22.66 14.85 25.74
CA ARG A 260 23.13 15.90 24.82
C ARG A 260 21.97 16.76 24.29
N LYS A 261 20.89 16.13 23.80
CA LYS A 261 19.69 16.82 23.33
C LYS A 261 19.10 17.72 24.42
N LYS A 262 19.05 17.23 25.68
CA LYS A 262 18.58 18.01 26.83
C LYS A 262 19.44 19.25 27.10
N ARG A 263 20.78 19.11 27.15
CA ARG A 263 21.69 20.26 27.31
C ARG A 263 21.53 21.29 26.20
N ASN A 264 21.40 20.84 24.95
CA ASN A 264 21.17 21.74 23.81
C ASN A 264 19.82 22.45 23.89
N ARG A 265 18.76 21.78 24.37
CA ARG A 265 17.44 22.41 24.61
C ARG A 265 17.54 23.49 25.68
N GLU A 266 18.22 23.22 26.79
CA GLU A 266 18.45 24.21 27.86
C GLU A 266 19.26 25.42 27.36
N LEU A 267 20.28 25.21 26.52
CA LEU A 267 21.06 26.30 25.93
C LEU A 267 20.23 27.15 24.97
N LYS A 268 19.37 26.52 24.15
CA LYS A 268 18.41 27.23 23.29
C LYS A 268 17.42 28.05 24.12
N GLY A 269 16.85 27.48 25.17
CA GLY A 269 15.91 28.17 26.05
C GLY A 269 16.52 29.41 26.71
N LYS A 270 17.75 29.30 27.26
CA LYS A 270 18.47 30.46 27.83
C LYS A 270 18.70 31.56 26.80
N TYR A 271 19.14 31.20 25.60
CA TYR A 271 19.32 32.16 24.51
C TYR A 271 18.02 32.86 24.13
N GLN A 272 16.90 32.12 24.08
CA GLN A 272 15.58 32.67 23.77
C GLN A 272 15.15 33.70 24.84
N MET A 273 15.27 33.34 26.12
CA MET A 273 14.98 34.26 27.23
C MET A 273 15.84 35.53 27.19
N ASP A 274 17.14 35.40 26.91
CA ASP A 274 18.03 36.56 26.77
C ASP A 274 17.64 37.44 25.58
N LEU A 275 17.21 36.80 24.48
CA LEU A 275 16.79 37.49 23.26
C LEU A 275 15.47 38.25 23.47
N GLU A 276 14.52 37.67 24.20
CA GLU A 276 13.27 38.32 24.61
C GLU A 276 13.55 39.52 25.51
N ARG A 277 14.34 39.36 26.57
CA ARG A 277 14.76 40.47 27.44
C ARG A 277 15.43 41.59 26.64
N TRP A 278 16.26 41.22 25.66
CA TRP A 278 16.90 42.20 24.78
C TRP A 278 15.88 42.90 23.86
N LYS A 279 14.87 42.20 23.34
CA LYS A 279 13.79 42.80 22.54
C LYS A 279 12.97 43.80 23.38
N GLU A 280 12.61 43.44 24.60
CA GLU A 280 11.88 44.32 25.53
C GLU A 280 12.67 45.60 25.83
N GLU A 281 13.94 45.45 26.23
CA GLU A 281 14.84 46.58 26.47
C GLU A 281 15.04 47.44 25.21
N LYS A 282 15.03 46.80 24.03
CA LYS A 282 15.10 47.48 22.74
C LYS A 282 13.89 48.38 22.48
N GLU A 283 12.70 47.88 22.71
CA GLU A 283 11.48 48.66 22.54
C GLU A 283 11.36 49.77 23.60
N LEU A 284 11.72 49.51 24.87
CA LEU A 284 11.76 50.53 25.92
C LEU A 284 12.72 51.68 25.57
N ALA A 285 13.94 51.36 25.13
CA ALA A 285 14.91 52.38 24.76
C ALA A 285 14.45 53.21 23.55
N LYS A 286 13.71 52.60 22.61
CA LYS A 286 13.11 53.28 21.46
C LYS A 286 12.02 54.26 21.90
N LEU A 287 11.16 53.87 22.85
CA LEU A 287 10.14 54.73 23.44
C LEU A 287 10.77 55.93 24.18
N GLU A 288 11.83 55.68 24.95
CA GLU A 288 12.57 56.72 25.70
C GLU A 288 13.53 57.54 24.82
N LYS A 289 13.68 57.19 23.52
CA LYS A 289 14.63 57.80 22.57
C LYS A 289 16.09 57.77 23.05
N ARG A 290 16.48 56.77 23.83
CA ARG A 290 17.87 56.55 24.28
C ARG A 290 18.59 55.54 23.38
N ARG A 291 19.92 55.51 23.47
CA ARG A 291 20.73 54.47 22.80
C ARG A 291 20.68 53.16 23.58
N LEU A 292 20.59 52.05 22.86
CA LEU A 292 20.69 50.72 23.46
C LEU A 292 22.09 50.51 24.03
N ALA A 293 22.17 50.30 25.35
CA ALA A 293 23.44 50.01 26.00
C ALA A 293 23.88 48.55 25.77
N TRP A 294 22.92 47.64 25.51
CA TRP A 294 23.18 46.20 25.46
C TRP A 294 23.29 45.70 24.02
N LYS A 295 24.31 44.89 23.76
CA LYS A 295 24.48 44.19 22.48
C LYS A 295 23.45 43.06 22.36
N LYS A 296 23.05 42.74 21.13
CA LYS A 296 22.17 41.60 20.88
C LYS A 296 22.85 40.31 21.39
N PRO A 297 22.16 39.48 22.20
CA PRO A 297 22.68 38.19 22.61
C PRO A 297 23.07 37.33 21.41
N THR A 298 24.15 36.57 21.53
CA THR A 298 24.62 35.63 20.49
C THR A 298 24.46 34.21 21.00
N ARG A 299 23.93 33.32 20.17
CA ARG A 299 23.77 31.91 20.53
C ARG A 299 25.13 31.23 20.65
N GLY A 300 25.37 30.56 21.77
CA GLY A 300 26.55 29.71 21.95
C GLY A 300 26.61 28.55 20.97
N LYS A 301 27.77 27.89 20.85
CA LYS A 301 27.92 26.69 20.03
C LYS A 301 27.14 25.53 20.66
N LEU A 302 26.28 24.87 19.87
CA LEU A 302 25.56 23.67 20.28
C LEU A 302 26.50 22.47 20.22
N GLU A 303 26.28 21.49 21.10
CA GLU A 303 27.02 20.23 21.07
C GLU A 303 26.65 19.43 19.82
N ALA A 304 27.65 19.00 19.04
CA ALA A 304 27.47 18.18 17.85
C ALA A 304 26.96 16.76 18.21
N PRO A 305 26.18 16.11 17.32
CA PRO A 305 25.71 14.74 17.56
C PRO A 305 26.87 13.77 17.74
N LEU A 306 26.72 12.81 18.65
CA LEU A 306 27.70 11.74 18.83
C LEU A 306 27.61 10.77 17.63
N PRO A 307 28.74 10.28 17.10
CA PRO A 307 28.70 9.29 16.03
C PRO A 307 27.97 8.05 16.53
N LYS A 308 27.02 7.54 15.73
CA LYS A 308 26.35 6.28 16.02
C LYS A 308 27.40 5.17 16.03
N PRO A 309 27.42 4.27 17.03
CA PRO A 309 28.37 3.16 17.06
C PRO A 309 28.15 2.30 15.82
N VAL A 310 29.07 2.42 14.85
CA VAL A 310 29.13 1.55 13.67
C VAL A 310 29.82 0.28 14.12
N LEU A 311 29.04 -0.77 14.31
CA LEU A 311 29.57 -2.10 14.57
C LEU A 311 30.23 -2.58 13.28
N ALA A 312 31.49 -3.01 13.37
CA ALA A 312 32.22 -3.54 12.22
C ALA A 312 31.37 -4.60 11.50
N GLU A 313 31.03 -4.34 10.24
CA GLU A 313 30.39 -5.25 9.30
C GLU A 313 31.34 -6.40 8.99
N GLY A 314 31.52 -7.31 9.94
CA GLY A 314 32.42 -8.47 9.81
C GLY A 314 31.71 -9.82 9.86
N THR A 315 30.43 -9.87 10.20
CA THR A 315 29.69 -11.14 10.34
C THR A 315 28.44 -11.11 9.48
N ALA A 316 28.56 -11.82 8.34
CA ALA A 316 27.59 -11.92 7.28
C ALA A 316 26.21 -12.39 7.74
N GLY A 317 25.19 -11.71 7.21
CA GLY A 317 23.88 -12.30 6.92
C GLY A 317 22.95 -12.52 8.10
N ASP A 318 22.46 -11.44 8.70
CA ASP A 318 21.12 -11.43 9.31
C ASP A 318 20.66 -9.96 9.34
N GLU A 319 20.12 -9.51 8.21
CA GLU A 319 19.49 -8.22 8.04
C GLU A 319 18.17 -8.27 8.83
N LEU A 320 18.26 -7.99 10.13
CA LEU A 320 17.07 -7.77 10.94
C LEU A 320 16.43 -6.47 10.44
N ASP A 321 15.39 -6.62 9.62
CA ASP A 321 14.31 -5.65 9.45
C ASP A 321 13.70 -5.39 10.84
N VAL A 322 14.37 -4.52 11.60
CA VAL A 322 13.78 -3.85 12.75
C VAL A 322 12.87 -2.80 12.14
N ASP A 323 11.61 -3.19 11.97
CA ASP A 323 10.49 -2.30 11.64
C ASP A 323 10.66 -1.01 12.44
N GLY A 324 11.03 0.04 11.71
CA GLY A 324 11.23 1.38 12.23
C GLY A 324 9.89 2.04 12.47
N ASP A 325 9.23 1.66 13.56
CA ASP A 325 8.17 2.49 14.15
C ASP A 325 8.81 3.46 15.15
N ASP A 326 9.59 4.40 14.60
CA ASP A 326 10.05 5.59 15.31
C ASP A 326 9.43 6.81 14.64
N HIS A 327 8.09 6.84 14.64
CA HIS A 327 7.33 8.05 14.38
C HIS A 327 7.31 8.90 15.67
N GLU A 328 8.48 9.39 16.09
CA GLU A 328 8.55 10.59 16.93
C GLU A 328 8.03 11.76 16.10
N ASN A 329 6.71 11.92 16.11
CA ASN A 329 6.00 13.10 15.64
C ASN A 329 6.38 14.28 16.57
N ALA A 330 7.55 14.85 16.32
CA ALA A 330 7.89 16.19 16.79
C ALA A 330 7.11 17.19 15.93
N SER A 331 5.82 17.36 16.25
CA SER A 331 5.14 18.62 16.00
C SER A 331 5.81 19.70 16.86
N ASP A 332 6.94 20.23 16.36
CA ASP A 332 7.30 21.62 16.61
C ASP A 332 6.33 22.45 15.74
N GLU A 333 5.09 22.60 16.22
CA GLU A 333 4.25 23.72 15.84
C GLU A 333 4.85 24.96 16.51
N ASP A 334 5.85 25.54 15.85
CA ASP A 334 6.21 26.93 16.05
C ASP A 334 5.02 27.78 15.55
N GLU A 335 4.08 28.06 16.45
CA GLU A 335 3.16 29.20 16.35
C GLU A 335 4.01 30.49 16.37
N GLU A 336 4.39 30.97 15.18
CA GLU A 336 4.78 32.37 14.99
C GLU A 336 3.51 33.25 14.96
N GLU A 337 3.33 34.06 16.00
CA GLU A 337 2.58 35.34 15.97
C GLU A 337 3.37 36.44 15.25
#